data_AF-A0A090SQ60-F1
#
_entry.id   AF-A0A090SQ60-F1
#
_cell.length_a   1.000
_cell.length_b   1.000
_cell.length_c   1.000
_cell.angle_alpha   90.00
_cell.angle_beta   90.00
_cell.angle_gamma   90.00
#
_symmetry.space_group_name_H-M   'P 1'
#
loop_
_entity.id
_entity.type
_entity.pdbx_description
1 polymer ?
#
loop_
_entity_poly.entity_id
_entity_poly.type
_entity_poly.pdbx_seq_one_letter_code
_entity_poly.pdbx_strand_id
1 'polypeptide(L)' 'MLEQDLLGFHYGRVNVGDPSFDWVEASFSVDITLLQACELAQKYEQNAIYWVENGVLFLVSCDENRTQQNLGLLSQYVCD' A
#
# COMPACT_ATOMS: atom_id res chain seq x y z
N MET A 1 15.07 8.14 -1.12
CA MET A 1 13.89 8.18 -2.02
C MET A 1 13.30 6.79 -2.03
N LEU A 2 11.97 6.66 -1.96
CA LEU A 2 11.31 5.37 -1.75
C LEU A 2 11.82 4.28 -2.70
N GLU A 3 11.94 4.58 -3.99
CA GLU A 3 12.45 3.63 -5.00
C GLU A 3 13.83 3.03 -4.67
N GLN A 4 14.73 3.79 -4.04
CA GLN A 4 16.05 3.27 -3.64
C GLN A 4 15.94 2.23 -2.52
N ASP A 5 15.01 2.43 -1.58
CA ASP A 5 14.74 1.46 -0.52
C ASP A 5 14.01 0.21 -1.06
N LEU A 6 13.39 0.30 -2.25
CA LEU A 6 12.68 -0.81 -2.89
C LEU A 6 13.57 -1.68 -3.80
N LEU A 7 14.80 -1.27 -4.13
CA LEU A 7 15.67 -1.96 -5.10
C LEU A 7 15.97 -3.44 -4.76
N GLY A 8 15.88 -3.82 -3.49
CA GLY A 8 16.10 -5.19 -3.02
C GLY A 8 14.85 -6.08 -3.02
N PHE A 9 13.69 -5.52 -3.39
CA PHE A 9 12.39 -6.19 -3.31
C PHE A 9 11.75 -6.34 -4.69
N HIS A 10 10.77 -7.24 -4.77
CA HIS A 10 9.90 -7.30 -5.92
C HIS A 10 8.86 -6.18 -5.81
N TYR A 11 9.02 -5.12 -6.60
CA TYR A 11 8.12 -3.98 -6.61
C TYR A 11 7.65 -3.62 -8.03
N GLY A 12 6.48 -3.00 -8.13
CA GLY A 12 5.91 -2.47 -9.35
C GLY A 12 5.42 -1.04 -9.15
N ARG A 13 5.49 -0.22 -10.19
CA ARG A 13 4.82 1.09 -10.21
C ARG A 13 3.35 0.86 -10.53
N VAL A 14 2.47 1.50 -9.79
CA VAL A 14 1.02 1.45 -9.99
C VAL A 14 0.46 2.86 -10.02
N ASN A 15 -0.65 3.06 -10.70
CA ASN A 15 -1.45 4.27 -10.54
C ASN A 15 -2.59 3.94 -9.58
N VAL A 16 -2.79 4.80 -8.59
CA VAL A 16 -3.92 4.73 -7.65
C VAL A 16 -4.76 5.97 -7.83
N GLY A 17 -6.06 5.86 -7.59
CA GLY A 17 -6.98 6.95 -7.86
C GLY A 17 -8.30 6.77 -7.13
N ASP A 18 -9.18 7.75 -7.30
CA ASP A 18 -10.56 7.62 -6.89
C ASP A 18 -11.33 6.68 -7.84
N PRO A 19 -12.54 6.22 -7.49
CA PRO A 19 -13.27 5.23 -8.30
C PRO A 19 -13.57 5.67 -9.75
N SER A 20 -13.63 6.98 -10.02
CA SER A 20 -13.78 7.51 -11.38
C SER A 20 -12.44 7.77 -12.09
N PHE A 21 -11.30 7.64 -11.40
CA PHE A 21 -9.98 8.05 -11.88
C PHE A 21 -9.95 9.52 -12.38
N ASP A 22 -10.83 10.38 -11.85
CA ASP A 22 -10.75 11.83 -12.04
C ASP A 22 -9.57 12.41 -11.25
N TRP A 23 -9.18 11.73 -10.18
CA TRP A 23 -7.93 11.93 -9.46
C TRP A 23 -7.07 10.67 -9.52
N VAL A 24 -5.81 10.83 -9.93
CA VAL A 24 -4.84 9.75 -10.10
C VAL A 24 -3.48 10.21 -9.62
N GLU A 25 -2.78 9.35 -8.90
CA GLU A 25 -1.38 9.55 -8.53
C GLU A 25 -0.53 8.29 -8.74
N ALA A 26 0.77 8.51 -8.93
CA ALA A 26 1.74 7.44 -9.04
C ALA A 26 2.07 6.87 -7.66
N SER A 27 2.13 5.54 -7.56
CA SER A 27 2.40 4.80 -6.34
C SER A 27 3.18 3.51 -6.63
N PHE A 28 3.38 2.69 -5.61
CA PHE A 28 4.14 1.44 -5.67
C PHE A 28 3.38 0.29 -5.01
N SER A 29 3.42 -0.88 -5.64
CA SER A 29 3.14 -2.16 -5.00
C SER A 29 4.46 -2.87 -4.71
N VAL A 30 4.59 -3.51 -3.55
CA VAL A 30 5.81 -4.18 -3.15
C VAL A 30 5.49 -5.43 -2.33
N ASP A 31 6.20 -6.53 -2.61
CA ASP A 31 6.12 -7.77 -1.84
C ASP A 31 7.15 -7.74 -0.69
N ILE A 32 6.67 -7.37 0.51
CA ILE A 32 7.43 -7.30 1.76
C ILE A 32 6.54 -7.65 2.94
N THR A 33 7.14 -7.89 4.11
CA THR A 33 6.37 -8.11 5.33
C THR A 33 5.64 -6.85 5.78
N LEU A 34 4.53 -7.01 6.51
CA LEU A 34 3.80 -5.89 7.10
C LEU A 34 4.67 -5.02 8.01
N LEU A 35 5.62 -5.63 8.74
CA LEU A 35 6.55 -4.89 9.58
C LEU A 35 7.42 -3.92 8.77
N GLN A 36 8.04 -4.42 7.71
CA GLN A 36 8.87 -3.60 6.81
C GLN A 36 8.06 -2.51 6.12
N ALA A 37 6.82 -2.82 5.72
CA ALA A 37 5.93 -1.85 5.10
C ALA A 37 5.58 -0.70 6.07
N CYS A 38 5.27 -0.99 7.33
CA CYS A 38 5.05 0.03 8.35
C CYS A 38 6.31 0.86 8.64
N GLU A 39 7.49 0.24 8.70
CA GLU A 39 8.77 0.95 8.91
C GLU A 39 9.08 1.91 7.75
N LEU A 40 8.83 1.48 6.51
CA LEU A 40 8.94 2.35 5.33
C LEU A 40 7.93 3.50 5.37
N ALA A 41 6.67 3.20 5.70
CA ALA A 41 5.62 4.19 5.83
C ALA A 41 5.99 5.28 6.85
N GLN A 42 6.47 4.88 8.04
CA GLN A 42 6.95 5.81 9.07
C GLN A 42 8.14 6.65 8.58
N LYS A 43 9.12 6.04 7.90
CA LYS A 43 10.28 6.75 7.33
C LYS A 43 9.86 7.85 6.35
N TYR A 44 8.77 7.65 5.61
CA TYR A 44 8.23 8.58 4.63
C TYR A 44 6.97 9.33 5.13
N GLU A 45 6.79 9.41 6.46
CA GLU A 45 5.73 10.16 7.13
C GLU A 45 4.32 9.82 6.65
N GLN A 46 4.10 8.57 6.23
CA GLN A 46 2.79 8.04 5.88
C GLN A 46 2.05 7.58 7.13
N ASN A 47 0.79 7.97 7.26
CA ASN A 47 -0.06 7.58 8.39
C ASN A 47 -0.62 6.15 8.27
N ALA A 48 -0.74 5.63 7.05
CA ALA A 48 -1.30 4.31 6.78
C ALA A 48 -0.80 3.74 5.45
N ILE A 49 -0.97 2.44 5.27
CA ILE A 49 -0.72 1.73 4.02
C ILE A 49 -1.91 0.88 3.61
N TYR A 50 -1.99 0.60 2.31
CA TYR A 50 -2.81 -0.48 1.77
C TYR A 50 -2.03 -1.79 1.85
N TRP A 51 -2.62 -2.80 2.49
CA TRP A 51 -2.03 -4.12 2.66
C TRP A 51 -2.92 -5.18 2.01
N VAL A 52 -2.33 -6.08 1.22
CA VAL A 52 -3.07 -7.17 0.57
C VAL A 52 -2.60 -8.50 1.15
N GLU A 53 -3.54 -9.27 1.69
CA GLU A 53 -3.28 -10.61 2.19
C GLU A 53 -4.41 -11.55 1.75
N ASN A 54 -4.06 -12.67 1.12
CA ASN A 54 -5.02 -13.66 0.61
C ASN A 54 -6.12 -13.04 -0.28
N GLY A 55 -5.76 -12.03 -1.08
CA GLY A 55 -6.68 -11.31 -1.98
C GLY A 55 -7.60 -10.29 -1.28
N VAL A 56 -7.49 -10.14 0.04
CA VAL A 56 -8.22 -9.15 0.83
C VAL A 56 -7.38 -7.89 0.97
N LEU A 57 -8.01 -6.74 0.72
CA LEU A 57 -7.42 -5.42 0.90
C LEU A 57 -7.73 -4.90 2.31
N PHE A 58 -6.70 -4.37 2.96
CA PHE A 58 -6.79 -3.74 4.26
C PHE A 58 -6.18 -2.35 4.23
N LEU A 59 -6.71 -1.45 5.06
CA LEU A 59 -6.04 -0.22 5.45
C LEU A 59 -5.39 -0.45 6.81
N VAL A 60 -4.07 -0.31 6.88
CA VAL A 60 -3.30 -0.52 8.12
C VAL A 60 -2.70 0.80 8.59
N SER A 61 -3.01 1.23 9.81
CA SER A 61 -2.34 2.39 10.41
C SER A 61 -0.86 2.08 10.66
N CYS A 62 0.00 3.06 10.45
CA CYS A 62 1.44 2.93 10.70
C CYS A 62 1.86 3.57 12.03
N ASP A 63 0.91 3.74 12.95
CA ASP A 63 1.16 4.10 14.34
C ASP A 63 1.50 2.87 15.20
N GLU A 64 1.68 3.07 16.50
CA GLU A 64 2.00 1.98 17.44
C GLU A 64 0.90 0.91 17.52
N ASN A 65 -0.36 1.29 17.25
CA ASN A 65 -1.50 0.40 17.38
C ASN A 65 -1.67 -0.52 16.17
N ARG A 66 -1.15 -0.12 15.00
CA ARG A 66 -1.25 -0.87 13.72
C ARG A 66 -2.66 -1.41 13.47
N THR A 67 -3.64 -0.55 13.68
CA THR A 67 -5.05 -0.88 13.47
C THR A 67 -5.26 -1.28 12.02
N GLN A 68 -5.98 -2.39 11.82
CA GLN A 68 -6.23 -2.96 10.50
C GLN A 68 -7.73 -2.94 10.22
N GLN A 69 -8.13 -2.20 9.19
CA GLN A 69 -9.49 -2.17 8.68
C GLN A 69 -9.58 -3.02 7.42
N ASN A 70 -10.48 -4.01 7.41
CA ASN A 70 -10.79 -4.78 6.21
C ASN A 70 -11.65 -3.94 5.26
N LEU A 71 -11.21 -3.78 4.02
CA LEU A 71 -11.91 -3.03 2.98
C LEU A 71 -12.67 -3.93 1.99
N GLY A 72 -12.36 -5.24 1.93
CA GLY A 72 -12.98 -6.19 1.02
C GLY A 72 -11.96 -6.87 0.11
N LEU A 73 -12.42 -7.38 -1.03
CA LEU A 73 -11.55 -8.06 -1.99
C LEU A 73 -10.81 -7.03 -2.83
N LEU A 74 -9.49 -7.21 -3.03
CA LEU A 74 -8.70 -6.34 -3.90
C LEU A 74 -9.30 -6.23 -5.31
N SER A 75 -9.89 -7.30 -5.82
CA SER A 75 -10.52 -7.34 -7.15
C SER A 75 -11.68 -6.35 -7.32
N GLN A 76 -12.20 -5.77 -6.24
CA GLN A 76 -13.22 -4.71 -6.29
C GLN A 76 -12.61 -3.32 -6.53
N TYR A 77 -11.29 -3.19 -6.41
CA TYR A 77 -10.53 -1.93 -6.43
C TYR A 77 -9.49 -1.88 -7.55
N VAL A 78 -9.42 -2.90 -8.40
CA VAL A 78 -8.54 -2.95 -9.56
C VAL A 78 -9.38 -2.78 -10.82
N CYS A 79 -8.94 -1.90 -11.71
CA CYS A 79 -9.50 -1.76 -13.05
C CYS A 79 -8.64 -2.54 -14.05
N ASP A 80 -9.28 -3.14 -15.06
CA ASP A 80 -8.62 -3.81 -16.18
C ASP A 80 -7.90 -2.83 -17.13
#